data_AF-A0A2S2NB45-F1
#
_entry.id   AF-A0A2S2NB45-F1
#
_cell.length_a   1.000
_cell.length_b   1.000
_cell.length_c   1.000
_cell.angle_alpha   90.00
_cell.angle_beta   90.00
_cell.angle_gamma   90.00
#
_symmetry.space_group_name_H-M   'P 1'
#
loop_
_entity.id
_entity.type
_entity.pdbx_description
1 polymer ?
#
loop_
_entity_poly.entity_id
_entity_poly.type
_entity_poly.pdbx_seq_one_letter_code
_entity_poly.pdbx_strand_id
1 'polypeptide(L)'
;MDRSKLCGCKGVRTCFVCEKEFKLTPTVNSANLKKLSSASYCLYCNLLWSGWNAYEYKNHPNHTGTSYYLDGIFIEHEFITEEEETMLIKNLDDMPWDVSQSGRRKQNFGPKCN
;
A
#
# COMPACT_ATOMS: atom_id res chain seq x y z
N MET A 1 -21.97 8.14 -11.38
CA MET A 1 -21.16 7.55 -12.45
C MET A 1 -20.82 6.13 -12.10
N ASP A 2 -21.22 5.17 -12.93
CA ASP A 2 -20.73 3.79 -12.82
C ASP A 2 -19.27 3.73 -13.30
N ARG A 3 -18.38 3.23 -12.44
CA ARG A 3 -16.94 3.11 -12.69
C ARG A 3 -16.48 1.65 -12.78
N SER A 4 -17.42 0.69 -12.66
CA SER A 4 -17.16 -0.73 -12.47
C SER A 4 -16.30 -1.37 -13.57
N LYS A 5 -16.43 -0.88 -14.81
CA LYS A 5 -15.64 -1.33 -15.97
C LYS A 5 -14.16 -0.94 -15.88
N LEU A 6 -13.85 0.20 -15.26
CA LEU A 6 -12.48 0.71 -15.13
C LEU A 6 -11.85 0.33 -13.79
N CYS A 7 -12.61 0.38 -12.70
CA CYS A 7 -12.08 0.26 -11.35
C CYS A 7 -13.11 -0.33 -10.37
N GLY A 8 -12.63 -0.91 -9.26
CA GLY A 8 -13.47 -1.37 -8.16
C GLY A 8 -14.06 -0.26 -7.28
N CYS A 9 -13.69 1.01 -7.48
CA CYS A 9 -14.04 2.13 -6.59
C CYS A 9 -15.56 2.33 -6.42
N LYS A 10 -16.03 2.40 -5.16
CA LYS A 10 -17.46 2.53 -4.79
C LYS A 10 -17.72 3.76 -3.93
N GLY A 11 -18.85 4.43 -4.20
CA GLY A 11 -19.27 5.62 -3.46
C GLY A 11 -18.20 6.70 -3.44
N VAL A 12 -17.96 7.25 -2.23
CA VAL A 12 -16.94 8.29 -1.99
C VAL A 12 -15.51 7.79 -2.11
N ARG A 13 -15.26 6.47 -2.09
CA ARG A 13 -13.89 5.94 -2.16
C ARG A 13 -13.39 6.05 -3.59
N THR A 14 -12.34 6.83 -3.78
CA THR A 14 -11.69 7.11 -5.06
C THR A 14 -10.22 6.72 -4.99
N CYS A 15 -9.73 6.05 -6.02
CA CYS A 15 -8.30 5.89 -6.25
C CYS A 15 -7.79 6.99 -7.17
N PHE A 16 -6.48 7.17 -7.24
CA PHE A 16 -5.84 8.16 -8.11
C PHE A 16 -6.25 8.05 -9.58
N VAL A 17 -6.48 6.82 -10.08
CA VAL A 17 -6.96 6.61 -11.45
C VAL A 17 -8.37 7.18 -11.62
N CYS A 18 -9.29 6.91 -10.70
CA CYS A 18 -10.65 7.46 -10.79
C CYS A 18 -10.68 8.97 -10.63
N GLU A 19 -9.83 9.53 -9.77
CA GLU A 19 -9.70 10.98 -9.57
C GLU A 19 -9.26 11.68 -10.86
N LYS A 20 -8.27 11.10 -11.54
CA LYS A 20 -7.77 11.61 -12.83
C LYS A 20 -8.81 11.48 -13.94
N GLU A 21 -9.33 10.28 -14.17
CA GLU A 21 -10.20 9.97 -15.32
C GLU A 21 -11.59 10.63 -15.21
N PHE A 22 -12.12 10.74 -14.00
CA PHE A 22 -13.46 11.32 -13.77
C PHE A 22 -13.43 12.71 -13.12
N LYS A 23 -12.24 13.33 -13.00
CA LYS A 23 -12.02 14.66 -12.40
C LYS A 23 -12.64 14.77 -11.00
N LEU A 24 -12.46 13.75 -10.18
CA LEU A 24 -13.02 13.69 -8.82
C LEU A 24 -12.09 14.39 -7.84
N THR A 25 -12.68 15.01 -6.82
CA THR A 25 -11.91 15.58 -5.72
C THR A 25 -11.33 14.47 -4.85
N PRO A 26 -10.02 14.49 -4.56
CA PRO A 26 -9.41 13.51 -3.67
C PRO A 26 -10.07 13.50 -2.30
N THR A 27 -10.29 12.29 -1.76
CA THR A 27 -10.85 12.13 -0.41
C THR A 27 -9.86 12.46 0.71
N VAL A 28 -8.56 12.41 0.40
CA VAL A 28 -7.48 12.60 1.37
C VAL A 28 -6.73 13.89 1.05
N ASN A 29 -6.64 14.77 2.05
CA ASN A 29 -5.84 15.99 1.96
C ASN A 29 -4.40 15.71 2.42
N SER A 30 -3.44 15.82 1.50
CA SER A 30 -2.02 15.60 1.77
C SER A 30 -1.43 16.56 2.82
N ALA A 31 -1.95 17.78 2.92
CA ALA A 31 -1.52 18.74 3.94
C ALA A 31 -1.96 18.32 5.35
N ASN A 32 -3.10 17.63 5.48
CA ASN A 32 -3.53 17.07 6.77
C ASN A 32 -2.72 15.83 7.13
N LEU A 33 -2.36 14.99 6.15
CA LEU A 33 -1.46 13.88 6.39
C LEU A 33 -0.15 14.37 7.01
N LYS A 34 0.48 15.40 6.43
CA LYS A 34 1.75 15.99 6.92
C LYS A 34 1.75 16.45 8.38
N LYS A 35 0.58 16.64 9.00
CA LYS A 35 0.45 17.00 10.42
C LYS A 35 0.57 15.80 11.35
N LEU A 36 0.43 14.58 10.83
CA LEU A 36 0.56 13.35 11.58
C LEU A 36 2.03 13.06 11.88
N SER A 37 2.29 12.39 12.99
CA SER A 37 3.59 11.78 13.24
C SER A 37 3.85 10.71 12.19
N SER A 38 5.03 10.75 11.60
CA SER A 38 5.49 9.77 10.62
C SER A 38 6.92 9.36 10.95
N ALA A 39 7.28 8.15 10.53
CA ALA A 39 8.62 7.61 10.68
C ALA A 39 8.92 6.67 9.50
N SER A 40 10.19 6.55 9.17
CA SER A 40 10.70 5.59 8.19
C SER A 40 11.37 4.44 8.93
N TYR A 41 11.03 3.20 8.57
CA TYR A 41 11.64 2.03 9.17
C TYR A 41 12.90 1.63 8.41
N CYS A 42 14.02 1.50 9.11
CA CYS A 42 15.25 0.95 8.56
C CYS A 42 15.42 -0.52 8.98
N LEU A 43 15.35 -1.43 8.01
CA LEU A 43 15.50 -2.87 8.24
C LEU A 43 16.87 -3.28 8.78
N TYR A 44 17.94 -2.59 8.39
CA TYR A 44 19.31 -2.90 8.81
C TYR A 44 19.55 -2.47 10.26
N CYS A 45 18.90 -1.40 10.70
CA CYS A 45 18.97 -0.93 12.09
C CYS A 45 17.90 -1.58 12.99
N ASN A 46 16.83 -2.12 12.41
CA ASN A 46 15.62 -2.55 13.11
C ASN A 46 15.01 -1.42 13.98
N LEU A 47 14.96 -0.21 13.41
CA LEU A 47 14.51 1.02 14.10
C LEU A 47 13.66 1.90 13.18
N LEU A 48 12.71 2.62 13.79
CA LEU A 48 11.96 3.71 13.17
C LEU A 48 12.70 5.03 13.35
N TRP A 49 12.95 5.74 12.26
CA TRP A 49 13.55 7.08 12.25
C TRP A 49 12.47 8.14 12.04
N SER A 50 12.37 9.09 12.96
CA SER A 50 11.34 10.14 12.94
C SER A 50 11.41 11.00 11.68
N GLY A 51 10.26 11.31 11.09
CA GLY A 51 10.15 12.27 10.00
C GLY A 51 9.34 11.77 8.81
N TRP A 52 9.07 12.70 7.90
CA TRP A 52 8.23 12.49 6.71
C TRP A 52 8.97 11.94 5.49
N ASN A 53 10.30 11.82 5.56
CA ASN A 53 11.09 11.31 4.45
C ASN A 53 10.98 9.78 4.39
N ALA A 54 10.15 9.28 3.46
CA ALA A 54 10.00 7.84 3.23
C ALA A 54 11.32 7.14 2.85
N TYR A 55 12.32 7.87 2.36
CA TYR A 55 13.62 7.34 1.94
C TYR A 55 14.71 7.42 3.02
N GLU A 56 14.38 7.83 4.25
CA GLU A 56 15.37 7.94 5.34
C GLU A 56 16.08 6.60 5.61
N TYR A 57 15.41 5.46 5.38
CA TYR A 57 16.05 4.14 5.47
C TYR A 57 17.29 3.97 4.56
N LYS A 58 17.36 4.70 3.43
CA LYS A 58 18.50 4.65 2.49
C LYS A 58 19.76 5.33 3.04
N ASN A 59 19.63 6.14 4.09
CA ASN A 59 20.78 6.77 4.72
C ASN A 59 21.59 5.81 5.58
N HIS A 60 21.14 4.56 5.75
CA HIS A 60 21.87 3.55 6.50
C HIS A 60 23.34 3.45 6.02
N PRO A 61 24.32 3.44 6.93
CA PRO A 61 24.21 3.44 8.41
C PRO A 61 24.15 4.84 9.07
N ASN A 62 24.20 5.91 8.28
CA ASN A 62 24.41 7.30 8.72
C ASN A 62 23.09 8.07 8.94
N HIS A 63 22.10 7.43 9.56
CA HIS A 63 20.84 8.10 9.87
C HIS A 63 21.05 9.31 10.79
N THR A 64 20.18 10.30 10.66
CA THR A 64 20.19 11.49 11.53
C THR A 64 18.82 11.67 12.18
N GLY A 65 18.80 12.08 13.44
CA GLY A 65 17.56 12.36 14.18
C GLY A 65 17.19 11.31 15.23
N THR A 66 15.93 11.34 15.66
CA THR A 66 15.43 10.49 16.74
C THR A 66 14.97 9.14 16.20
N SER A 67 15.41 8.07 16.85
CA SER A 67 14.98 6.71 16.54
C SER A 67 14.12 6.10 17.65
N TYR A 68 13.28 5.15 17.27
CA TYR A 68 12.43 4.38 18.17
C TYR A 68 12.46 2.91 17.79
N TYR A 69 12.49 2.04 18.79
CA TYR A 69 12.28 0.62 18.58
C TYR A 69 10.79 0.31 18.52
N LEU A 70 10.38 -0.51 17.56
CA LEU A 70 9.02 -1.03 17.44
C LEU A 70 9.08 -2.54 17.24
N ASP A 71 8.58 -3.26 18.24
CA ASP A 71 8.51 -4.71 18.20
C ASP A 71 7.39 -5.19 17.27
N GLY A 72 7.54 -6.42 16.75
CA GLY A 72 6.55 -7.06 15.87
C GLY A 72 6.63 -6.67 14.39
N ILE A 73 7.67 -5.94 13.96
CA ILE A 73 7.93 -5.68 12.54
C ILE A 73 9.08 -6.57 12.07
N PHE A 74 8.84 -7.25 10.95
CA PHE A 74 9.86 -7.99 10.20
C PHE A 74 9.72 -7.62 8.72
N ILE A 75 10.85 -7.32 8.07
CA ILE A 75 10.91 -7.02 6.66
C ILE A 75 11.97 -7.92 6.04
N GLU A 76 11.55 -8.76 5.10
CA GLU A 76 12.43 -9.58 4.28
C GLU A 76 12.56 -8.93 2.90
N HIS A 77 13.79 -8.64 2.50
CA HIS A 77 14.06 -8.04 1.19
C HIS A 77 14.11 -9.13 0.12
N GLU A 78 13.60 -8.83 -1.07
CA GLU A 78 13.63 -9.77 -2.20
C GLU A 78 13.05 -11.16 -1.84
N PHE A 79 12.02 -11.20 -0.98
CA PHE A 79 11.37 -12.45 -0.56
C PHE A 79 10.78 -13.23 -1.74
N ILE A 80 10.38 -12.53 -2.80
CA ILE A 80 9.88 -13.09 -4.05
C ILE A 80 10.86 -12.66 -5.15
N THR A 81 11.34 -13.62 -5.93
CA THR A 81 12.19 -13.36 -7.09
C THR A 81 11.40 -12.74 -8.26
N GLU A 82 12.07 -12.09 -9.21
CA GLU A 82 11.41 -11.49 -10.38
C GLU A 82 10.64 -12.54 -11.21
N GLU A 83 11.17 -13.77 -11.31
CA GLU A 83 10.52 -14.88 -12.00
C GLU A 83 9.25 -15.34 -11.26
N GLU A 84 9.32 -15.47 -9.93
CA GLU A 84 8.17 -15.82 -9.10
C GLU A 84 7.10 -14.73 -9.15
N GLU A 85 7.48 -13.44 -9.09
CA GLU A 85 6.56 -12.32 -9.21
C GLU A 85 5.81 -12.37 -10.54
N THR A 86 6.55 -12.57 -11.65
CA THR A 86 5.97 -12.68 -12.99
C THR A 86 4.95 -13.83 -13.08
N MET A 87 5.30 -14.99 -12.52
CA MET A 87 4.42 -16.15 -12.48
C MET A 87 3.20 -15.91 -11.59
N LEU A 88 3.38 -15.31 -10.42
CA LEU A 88 2.32 -15.00 -9.46
C LEU A 88 1.28 -14.06 -10.06
N ILE A 89 1.72 -12.95 -10.66
CA ILE A 89 0.79 -11.98 -11.27
C ILE A 89 -0.01 -12.63 -12.40
N LYS A 90 0.64 -13.39 -13.28
CA LYS A 90 -0.06 -14.14 -14.34
C LYS A 90 -1.12 -15.08 -13.75
N ASN A 91 -0.75 -15.89 -12.77
CA ASN A 91 -1.67 -16.84 -12.16
C ASN A 91 -2.83 -16.15 -11.42
N LEU A 92 -2.58 -15.00 -10.79
CA LEU A 92 -3.62 -14.20 -10.13
C LEU A 92 -4.61 -13.62 -11.14
N ASP A 93 -4.13 -13.11 -12.28
CA ASP A 93 -4.99 -12.53 -13.31
C ASP A 93 -5.74 -13.55 -14.17
N ASP A 94 -5.25 -14.80 -14.22
CA ASP A 94 -5.96 -15.93 -14.84
C ASP A 94 -7.24 -16.33 -14.05
N MET A 95 -7.38 -15.86 -12.81
CA MET A 95 -8.57 -16.08 -11.98
C MET A 95 -9.47 -14.83 -11.94
N PRO A 96 -10.80 -15.00 -11.98
CA PRO A 96 -11.72 -13.86 -11.96
C PRO A 96 -11.63 -13.08 -10.63
N TRP A 97 -11.61 -11.76 -10.75
CA TRP A 97 -11.64 -10.84 -9.62
C TRP A 97 -13.08 -10.46 -9.24
N ASP A 98 -13.45 -10.63 -7.98
CA ASP A 98 -14.74 -10.18 -7.44
C ASP A 98 -14.70 -8.71 -7.00
N VAL A 99 -15.82 -8.01 -7.13
CA VAL A 99 -15.98 -6.69 -6.52
C VAL A 99 -16.21 -6.81 -5.01
N SER A 100 -15.45 -6.08 -4.20
CA SER A 100 -15.67 -5.99 -2.76
C SER A 100 -16.57 -4.81 -2.38
N GLN A 101 -17.08 -4.81 -1.14
CA GLN A 101 -17.78 -3.64 -0.57
C GLN A 101 -16.83 -2.48 -0.27
N SER A 102 -15.54 -2.76 -0.11
CA SER A 102 -14.54 -1.73 0.20
C SER A 102 -14.20 -0.81 -0.97
N GLY A 103 -14.70 -1.09 -2.17
CA GLY A 103 -14.35 -0.38 -3.39
C GLY A 103 -13.07 -0.90 -4.07
N ARG A 104 -12.70 -2.17 -3.83
CA ARG A 104 -11.53 -2.85 -4.41
C ARG A 104 -11.93 -4.20 -5.00
N ARG A 105 -11.07 -4.78 -5.85
CA ARG A 105 -11.21 -6.16 -6.31
C ARG A 105 -10.61 -7.13 -5.29
N LYS A 106 -11.16 -8.35 -5.20
CA LYS A 106 -10.67 -9.40 -4.31
C LYS A 106 -10.87 -10.78 -4.94
N GLN A 107 -10.08 -11.75 -4.50
CA GLN A 107 -10.31 -13.17 -4.75
C GLN A 107 -10.52 -13.83 -3.39
N ASN A 108 -11.53 -14.70 -3.27
CA ASN A 108 -11.85 -15.36 -2.00
C ASN A 108 -11.34 -16.79 -2.05
N PHE A 109 -10.43 -17.13 -1.14
CA PHE A 109 -9.89 -18.49 -0.98
C PHE A 109 -10.25 -19.03 0.41
N GLY A 110 -10.36 -20.35 0.51
CA GLY A 110 -10.74 -21.03 1.75
C GLY A 110 -12.25 -21.21 1.92
N PRO A 111 -12.68 -21.86 3.02
CA PRO A 111 -14.08 -22.12 3.30
C PRO A 111 -14.85 -20.81 3.41
N LYS A 112 -15.98 -20.71 2.72
CA LYS A 112 -16.91 -19.59 2.90
C LYS A 112 -17.46 -19.68 4.31
N CYS A 113 -17.28 -18.65 5.11
CA CYS A 113 -18.06 -18.51 6.33
C CYS A 113 -19.51 -18.26 5.91
N ASN A 114 -20.38 -19.21 6.26
CA ASN A 114 -21.82 -19.19 6.02
C ASN A 114 -22.47 -18.03 6.78
#